data_AF-A0A7J2V9R9-F1
#
_entry.id   AF-A0A7J2V9R9-F1
#
_cell.length_a   1.000
_cell.length_b   1.000
_cell.length_c   1.000
_cell.angle_alpha   90.00
_cell.angle_beta   90.00
_cell.angle_gamma   90.00
#
_symmetry.space_group_name_H-M   'P 1'
#
loop_
_entity.id
_entity.type
_entity.pdbx_description
1 polymer ?
#
loop_
_entity_poly.entity_id
_entity_poly.type
_entity_poly.pdbx_seq_one_letter_code
_entity_poly.pdbx_strand_id
1 'polypeptide(L)'
;MAESKWKTIITVLLLILGMVFIITAAVIAYVSFYGYKVPVVQGASVEDVITSLINALVDIAVKLGFLGLTVWAGSILLKHGISLIKPETHRGEK
;
A
#
# COMPACT_ATOMS: atom_id res chain seq x y z
N MET A 1 0.63 30.23 -20.42
CA MET A 1 -0.66 29.51 -20.31
C MET A 1 -0.53 27.99 -20.47
N ALA A 2 0.40 27.46 -21.27
CA ALA A 2 0.59 26.01 -21.43
C ALA A 2 1.24 25.31 -20.21
N GLU A 3 2.20 25.96 -19.54
CA GLU A 3 2.87 25.40 -18.34
C GLU A 3 1.92 25.09 -17.17
N SER A 4 0.91 25.93 -16.94
CA SER A 4 -0.04 25.71 -15.84
C SER A 4 -0.93 24.49 -16.08
N LYS A 5 -1.30 24.25 -17.35
CA LYS A 5 -2.05 23.06 -17.75
C LYS A 5 -1.25 21.78 -17.54
N TRP A 6 0.03 21.78 -17.92
CA TRP A 6 0.94 20.64 -17.71
C TRP A 6 1.13 20.28 -16.24
N LYS A 7 1.38 21.28 -15.37
CA LYS A 7 1.47 21.06 -13.92
C LYS A 7 0.18 20.47 -13.36
N THR A 8 -0.97 20.99 -13.77
CA THR A 8 -2.28 20.49 -13.33
C THR A 8 -2.49 19.02 -13.75
N ILE A 9 -2.14 18.65 -14.98
CA ILE A 9 -2.26 17.28 -15.47
C ILE A 9 -1.37 16.33 -14.66
N ILE A 10 -0.10 16.69 -14.42
CA ILE A 10 0.84 15.88 -13.64
C ILE A 10 0.34 15.69 -12.21
N THR A 11 -0.15 16.77 -11.59
CA THR A 11 -0.75 16.73 -10.26
C THR A 11 -1.93 15.75 -10.19
N VAL A 12 -2.87 15.85 -11.13
CA VAL A 12 -4.04 14.96 -11.19
C VAL A 12 -3.61 13.51 -11.41
N LEU A 13 -2.63 13.27 -12.28
CA LEU A 13 -2.07 11.94 -12.50
C LEU A 13 -1.46 11.34 -11.23
N LEU A 14 -0.63 12.09 -10.50
CA LEU A 14 -0.03 11.63 -9.25
C LEU A 14 -1.07 11.29 -8.19
N LEU A 15 -2.14 12.09 -8.10
CA LEU A 15 -3.24 11.84 -7.18
C LEU A 15 -4.03 10.58 -7.54
N ILE A 16 -4.41 10.43 -8.82
CA ILE A 16 -5.11 9.25 -9.31
C ILE A 16 -4.25 8.01 -9.08
N LEU A 17 -2.96 8.06 -9.42
CA LEU A 17 -2.06 6.92 -9.27
C LEU A 17 -1.93 6.54 -7.79
N GLY A 18 -1.65 7.50 -6.90
CA GLY A 18 -1.56 7.25 -5.47
C GLY A 18 -2.85 6.66 -4.88
N MET A 19 -4.01 7.14 -5.34
CA MET A 19 -5.31 6.62 -4.94
C MET A 19 -5.54 5.19 -5.43
N VAL A 20 -5.19 4.88 -6.69
CA VAL A 20 -5.28 3.52 -7.25
C VAL A 20 -4.41 2.55 -6.45
N PHE A 21 -3.18 2.94 -6.07
CA PHE A 21 -2.31 2.12 -5.23
C PHE A 21 -2.94 1.79 -3.87
N ILE A 22 -3.51 2.79 -3.20
CA ILE A 22 -4.13 2.60 -1.88
C ILE A 22 -5.40 1.75 -1.98
N ILE A 23 -6.27 2.01 -2.96
CA ILE A 23 -7.50 1.23 -3.17
C ILE A 23 -7.15 -0.22 -3.49
N THR A 24 -6.17 -0.44 -4.38
CA THR A 24 -5.74 -1.79 -4.75
C THR A 24 -5.18 -2.55 -3.55
N ALA A 25 -4.32 -1.90 -2.75
CA ALA A 25 -3.81 -2.49 -1.52
C ALA A 25 -4.94 -2.84 -0.54
N ALA A 26 -5.92 -1.96 -0.37
CA ALA A 26 -7.08 -2.21 0.51
C ALA A 26 -7.94 -3.38 0.01
N VAL A 27 -8.17 -3.50 -1.30
CA VAL A 27 -8.91 -4.62 -1.90
C VAL A 27 -8.16 -5.92 -1.70
N ILE A 28 -6.85 -5.96 -1.98
CA ILE A 28 -6.03 -7.17 -1.78
C ILE A 28 -6.02 -7.57 -0.30
N ALA A 29 -5.89 -6.60 0.61
CA ALA A 29 -5.95 -6.85 2.05
C ALA A 29 -7.30 -7.44 2.46
N TYR A 30 -8.41 -6.87 1.97
CA TYR A 30 -9.77 -7.35 2.23
C TYR A 30 -9.97 -8.78 1.73
N VAL A 31 -9.61 -9.05 0.47
CA VAL A 31 -9.73 -10.39 -0.13
C VAL A 31 -8.84 -11.39 0.61
N SER A 32 -7.61 -10.99 0.97
CA SER A 32 -6.70 -11.86 1.72
C SER A 32 -7.21 -12.15 3.12
N PHE A 33 -7.81 -11.17 3.80
CA PHE A 33 -8.34 -11.34 5.16
C PHE A 33 -9.54 -12.29 5.20
N TYR A 34 -10.52 -12.09 4.32
CA TYR A 34 -11.73 -12.93 4.29
C TYR A 34 -11.54 -14.24 3.53
N GLY A 35 -10.58 -14.30 2.61
CA GLY A 35 -10.21 -15.50 1.88
C GLY A 35 -9.23 -16.40 2.61
N TYR A 36 -8.63 -15.94 3.72
CA TYR A 36 -7.67 -16.74 4.47
C TYR A 36 -8.37 -17.91 5.15
N LYS A 37 -7.93 -19.11 4.80
CA LYS A 37 -8.28 -20.35 5.50
C LYS A 37 -7.03 -20.86 6.19
N VAL A 38 -7.16 -21.22 7.46
CA VAL A 38 -6.08 -21.90 8.19
C VAL A 38 -5.72 -23.15 7.39
N PRO A 39 -4.45 -23.32 6.97
CA PRO A 39 -4.06 -24.50 6.21
C PRO A 39 -4.36 -25.75 7.02
N VAL A 40 -4.89 -26.78 6.35
CA VAL A 40 -5.17 -28.06 6.99
C VAL A 40 -3.86 -28.61 7.49
N VAL A 41 -3.77 -28.77 8.82
CA VAL A 41 -2.58 -29.30 9.48
C VAL A 41 -2.42 -30.76 9.05
N GLN A 42 -1.40 -31.05 8.25
CA GLN A 42 -1.04 -32.40 7.84
C GLN A 42 0.37 -32.70 8.37
N GLY A 43 0.49 -33.70 9.23
CA GLY A 43 1.76 -34.09 9.84
C GLY A 43 1.58 -35.33 10.69
N ALA A 44 2.52 -36.28 10.57
CA ALA A 44 2.54 -37.49 11.40
C ALA A 44 3.16 -37.22 12.78
N SER A 45 3.86 -36.09 12.94
CA SER A 45 4.57 -35.67 14.14
C SER A 45 4.25 -34.22 14.55
N VAL A 46 4.51 -33.87 15.81
CA VAL A 46 4.33 -32.51 16.35
C VAL A 46 5.24 -31.49 15.65
N GLU A 47 6.44 -31.91 15.24
CA GLU A 47 7.40 -31.05 14.54
C GLU A 47 6.88 -30.62 13.17
N ASP A 48 6.23 -31.52 12.43
CA ASP A 48 5.61 -31.22 11.14
C ASP A 48 4.47 -30.19 11.30
N VAL A 49 3.66 -30.34 12.35
CA VAL A 49 2.56 -29.43 12.68
C VAL A 49 3.09 -28.03 12.98
N ILE A 50 4.11 -27.93 13.83
CA ILE A 50 4.72 -26.65 14.21
C ILE A 50 5.33 -25.97 12.98
N THR A 51 6.10 -26.70 12.18
CA THR A 51 6.72 -26.17 10.96
C THR A 51 5.67 -25.67 9.97
N SER A 52 4.58 -26.42 9.78
CA SER A 52 3.48 -25.98 8.90
C SER A 52 2.81 -24.70 9.40
N LEU A 53 2.60 -24.56 10.71
CA LEU A 53 1.99 -23.36 11.29
C LEU A 53 2.91 -22.14 11.20
N ILE A 54 4.21 -22.32 11.43
CA ILE A 54 5.22 -21.26 11.27
C ILE A 54 5.24 -20.78 9.81
N ASN A 55 5.26 -21.70 8.84
CA ASN A 55 5.24 -21.34 7.43
C ASN A 55 3.99 -20.56 7.05
N ALA A 56 2.81 -20.95 7.57
CA ALA A 56 1.57 -20.20 7.37
C ALA A 56 1.65 -18.79 7.96
N LEU A 57 2.23 -18.64 9.16
CA LEU A 57 2.42 -17.35 9.80
C LEU A 57 3.37 -16.45 9.00
N VAL A 58 4.49 -17.01 8.52
CA VAL A 58 5.46 -16.30 7.68
C VAL A 58 4.82 -15.83 6.38
N ASP A 59 4.02 -16.67 5.72
CA ASP A 59 3.29 -16.29 4.49
C ASP A 59 2.37 -15.09 4.73
N ILE A 60 1.61 -15.09 5.83
CA ILE A 60 0.77 -13.94 6.21
C ILE A 60 1.62 -12.70 6.49
N ALA A 61 2.71 -12.85 7.26
CA ALA A 61 3.59 -11.73 7.61
C ALA A 61 4.20 -11.07 6.37
N VAL A 62 4.64 -11.86 5.39
CA VAL A 62 5.18 -11.38 4.11
C VAL A 62 4.12 -10.63 3.31
N LYS A 63 2.90 -11.19 3.20
CA LYS A 63 1.77 -10.54 2.52
C LYS A 63 1.43 -9.18 3.14
N LEU A 64 1.37 -9.12 4.47
CA LEU A 64 1.13 -7.87 5.20
C LEU A 64 2.27 -6.85 5.00
N GLY A 65 3.53 -7.31 5.02
CA GLY A 65 4.69 -6.46 4.73
C GLY A 65 4.62 -5.83 3.34
N PHE A 66 4.28 -6.62 2.33
CA PHE A 66 4.15 -6.13 0.95
C PHE A 66 2.98 -5.13 0.80
N LEU A 67 1.86 -5.40 1.45
CA LEU A 67 0.72 -4.47 1.50
C LEU A 67 1.12 -3.14 2.15
N GLY A 68 1.88 -3.19 3.24
CA GLY A 68 2.42 -1.99 3.90
C GLY A 68 3.30 -1.16 2.96
N LEU A 69 4.21 -1.79 2.22
CA LEU A 69 5.05 -1.13 1.22
C LEU A 69 4.22 -0.50 0.09
N THR A 70 3.17 -1.18 -0.36
CA THR A 70 2.27 -0.70 -1.41
C THR A 70 1.52 0.56 -0.97
N VAL A 71 0.98 0.56 0.25
CA VAL A 71 0.31 1.73 0.84
C VAL A 71 1.29 2.88 1.06
N TRP A 72 2.51 2.58 1.51
CA TRP A 72 3.57 3.57 1.69
C TRP A 72 3.92 4.26 0.36
N ALA A 73 4.12 3.49 -0.71
CA ALA A 73 4.37 4.04 -2.05
C ALA A 73 3.21 4.92 -2.54
N GLY A 74 1.96 4.47 -2.39
CA GLY A 74 0.77 5.26 -2.70
C GLY A 74 0.69 6.56 -1.90
N SER A 75 1.07 6.52 -0.63
CA SER A 75 1.09 7.70 0.26
C SER A 75 2.14 8.72 -0.17
N ILE A 76 3.31 8.27 -0.64
CA ILE A 76 4.35 9.15 -1.21
C ILE A 76 3.83 9.84 -2.48
N LEU A 77 3.20 9.11 -3.38
CA LEU A 77 2.61 9.65 -4.61
C LEU A 77 1.56 10.73 -4.30
N LEU A 78 0.66 10.45 -3.36
CA LEU A 78 -0.34 11.42 -2.91
C LEU A 78 0.31 12.66 -2.28
N LYS A 79 1.33 12.47 -1.43
CA LYS A 79 2.06 13.60 -0.81
C LYS A 79 2.65 14.53 -1.86
N HIS A 80 3.29 13.98 -2.89
CA HIS A 80 3.85 14.77 -3.99
C HIS A 80 2.75 15.46 -4.81
N GLY A 81 1.64 14.76 -5.11
CA GLY A 81 0.49 15.35 -5.80
C GLY A 81 -0.13 16.52 -5.03
N ILE A 82 -0.35 16.37 -3.71
CA ILE A 82 -0.91 17.43 -2.86
C ILE A 82 0.07 18.61 -2.73
N SER A 83 1.37 18.35 -2.62
CA SER A 83 2.38 19.41 -2.53
C SER A 83 2.41 20.30 -3.77
N LEU A 84 2.06 19.78 -4.94
CA LEU A 84 1.95 20.59 -6.16
C LEU A 84 0.68 21.44 -6.22
N ILE A 85 -0.34 21.13 -5.40
CA ILE A 85 -1.59 21.90 -5.28
C ILE A 85 -1.43 23.02 -4.25
N LYS A 86 -0.67 22.77 -3.18
CA LYS A 86 -0.46 23.75 -2.13
C LYS A 86 0.64 24.72 -2.57
N PRO A 87 0.32 25.95 -3.03
CA PRO A 87 1.36 26.95 -3.22
C PRO A 87 2.05 27.14 -1.87
N GLU A 88 3.38 27.16 -1.88
CA GLU A 88 4.21 27.51 -0.74
C GLU A 88 3.58 28.75 -0.08
N THR A 89 2.91 28.59 1.08
CA THR A 89 2.62 29.76 1.90
C THR A 89 3.98 30.25 2.33
N HIS A 90 4.46 31.31 1.68
CA HIS A 90 5.60 32.09 2.13
C HIS A 90 5.39 32.42 3.62
N ARG A 91 5.98 31.58 4.47
CA ARG A 91 6.13 31.86 5.89
C ARG A 91 7.03 33.07 5.94
N GLY A 92 6.42 34.19 6.33
CA GLY A 92 6.99 35.52 6.21
C GLY A 92 8.42 35.60 6.70
N GLU A 93 9.23 36.30 5.91
CA GLU A 93 10.33 37.09 6.42
C GLU A 93 9.80 38.00 7.53
N LYS A 94 10.23 37.72 8.76
CA LYS A 94 10.55 38.72 9.79
C LYS A 94 11.70 38.21 10.61
#